data_AF-A0AAP2CHR8-F1
#
_entry.id   AF-A0AAP2CHR8-F1
#
_cell.length_a   1.000
_cell.length_b   1.000
_cell.length_c   1.000
_cell.angle_alpha   90.00
_cell.angle_beta   90.00
_cell.angle_gamma   90.00
#
_symmetry.space_group_name_H-M   'P 1'
#
loop_
_entity.id
_entity.type
_entity.pdbx_description
1 polymer ?
#
loop_
_entity_poly.entity_id
_entity_poly.type
_entity_poly.pdbx_seq_one_letter_code
_entity_poly.pdbx_strand_id
1 'polypeptide(L)'
;MEKLVNLKARFRVLERNVLILTGLPLPAFAFAYLHTNSPNMELNLPELPVLLGTVLLSLVIAFLVLQWFNFHQGIKKVRKSEISLEEKVDRYSVLTMQRFYKLFFIGFACAIGLLFYDSAGFTIAYAVTLVYVSLGKPTPDRIAKLLRLKGEEKDLIYAINQRE
;
A
#
# COMPACT_ATOMS: atom_id res chain seq x y z
N MET A 1 -29.65 -0.28 -11.76
CA MET A 1 -29.46 -0.23 -10.30
C MET A 1 -28.57 -1.34 -9.78
N GLU A 2 -28.80 -2.62 -10.14
CA GLU A 2 -28.01 -3.77 -9.68
C GLU A 2 -26.48 -3.63 -9.88
N LYS A 3 -26.04 -3.16 -11.07
CA LYS A 3 -24.61 -2.92 -11.38
C LYS A 3 -23.93 -1.94 -10.42
N LEU A 4 -24.62 -0.87 -10.03
CA LEU A 4 -24.08 0.16 -9.13
C LEU A 4 -23.94 -0.39 -7.69
N VAL A 5 -24.91 -1.20 -7.25
CA VAL A 5 -24.89 -1.85 -5.93
C VAL A 5 -23.69 -2.80 -5.81
N ASN A 6 -23.45 -3.63 -6.83
CA ASN A 6 -22.31 -4.55 -6.85
C ASN A 6 -20.97 -3.79 -6.80
N LEU A 7 -20.84 -2.73 -7.60
CA LEU A 7 -19.64 -1.90 -7.64
C LEU A 7 -19.36 -1.20 -6.30
N LYS A 8 -20.40 -0.67 -5.64
CA LYS A 8 -20.31 -0.11 -4.27
C LYS A 8 -19.82 -1.15 -3.26
N ALA A 9 -20.37 -2.36 -3.29
CA ALA A 9 -19.98 -3.43 -2.37
C ALA A 9 -18.50 -3.81 -2.55
N ARG A 10 -18.05 -4.02 -3.81
CA ARG A 10 -16.65 -4.33 -4.12
C ARG A 10 -15.70 -3.23 -3.69
N PHE A 11 -16.06 -1.96 -3.93
CA PHE A 11 -15.26 -0.82 -3.52
C PHE A 11 -15.08 -0.74 -2.00
N ARG A 12 -16.15 -0.95 -1.22
CA ARG A 12 -16.07 -0.99 0.25
C ARG A 12 -15.17 -2.12 0.75
N VAL A 13 -15.20 -3.29 0.11
CA VAL A 13 -14.30 -4.41 0.44
C VAL A 13 -12.85 -4.04 0.18
N LEU A 14 -12.56 -3.40 -0.97
CA LEU A 14 -11.23 -2.91 -1.31
C LEU A 14 -10.73 -1.89 -0.27
N GLU A 15 -11.53 -0.89 0.07
CA GLU A 15 -11.18 0.12 1.08
C GLU A 15 -10.87 -0.52 2.44
N ARG A 16 -11.76 -1.39 2.93
CA ARG A 16 -11.57 -2.10 4.20
C ARG A 16 -10.26 -2.89 4.21
N ASN A 17 -10.00 -3.67 3.17
CA ASN A 17 -8.80 -4.51 3.10
C ASN A 17 -7.54 -3.64 3.05
N VAL A 18 -7.55 -2.54 2.29
CA VAL A 18 -6.45 -1.57 2.24
C VAL A 18 -6.20 -0.94 3.61
N LEU A 19 -7.24 -0.59 4.35
CA LEU A 19 -7.12 -0.05 5.70
C LEU A 19 -6.51 -1.07 6.67
N ILE A 20 -6.96 -2.33 6.63
CA ILE A 20 -6.41 -3.41 7.46
C ILE A 20 -4.92 -3.62 7.17
N LEU A 21 -4.55 -3.74 5.88
CA LEU A 21 -3.15 -3.92 5.46
C LEU A 21 -2.27 -2.72 5.81
N THR A 22 -2.84 -1.52 5.87
CA THR A 22 -2.12 -0.31 6.29
C THR A 22 -1.95 -0.23 7.81
N GLY A 23 -2.97 -0.62 8.56
CA GLY A 23 -3.01 -0.47 10.00
C GLY A 23 -2.11 -1.47 10.73
N LEU A 24 -1.97 -2.69 10.22
CA LEU A 24 -1.25 -3.78 10.91
C LEU A 24 0.27 -3.54 11.11
N PRO A 25 1.04 -3.04 10.11
CA PRO A 25 2.46 -2.77 10.31
C PRO A 25 2.74 -1.64 11.30
N LEU A 26 1.77 -0.76 11.55
CA LEU A 26 1.97 0.46 12.33
C LEU A 26 2.26 0.21 13.81
N PRO A 27 1.52 -0.64 14.53
CA PRO A 27 1.87 -1.05 15.89
C PRO A 27 3.23 -1.75 15.97
N ALA A 28 3.55 -2.61 14.99
CA ALA A 28 4.83 -3.34 14.97
C ALA A 28 6.01 -2.37 14.81
N PHE A 29 5.89 -1.42 13.90
CA PHE A 29 6.91 -0.38 13.72
C PHE A 29 6.98 0.55 14.95
N ALA A 30 5.85 0.96 15.50
CA ALA A 30 5.81 1.81 16.69
C ALA A 30 6.51 1.14 17.88
N PHE A 31 6.30 -0.16 18.08
CA PHE A 31 6.99 -0.94 19.10
C PHE A 31 8.51 -0.94 18.88
N ALA A 32 8.97 -1.26 17.67
CA ALA A 32 10.40 -1.25 17.34
C ALA A 32 11.00 0.15 17.54
N TYR A 33 10.30 1.20 17.12
CA TYR A 33 10.74 2.58 17.28
C TYR A 33 10.84 2.99 18.75
N LEU A 34 9.85 2.64 19.57
CA LEU A 34 9.88 2.94 21.00
C LEU A 34 11.00 2.18 21.71
N HIS A 35 11.21 0.91 21.37
CA HIS A 35 12.30 0.10 21.90
C HIS A 35 13.66 0.74 21.63
N THR A 36 13.93 1.13 20.38
CA THR A 36 15.21 1.75 19.97
C THR A 36 15.45 3.14 20.54
N ASN A 37 14.39 3.84 21.00
CA ASN A 37 14.49 5.22 21.51
C ASN A 37 14.24 5.33 23.03
N SER A 38 13.90 4.24 23.72
CA SER A 38 13.57 4.25 25.14
C SER A 38 14.69 3.62 25.97
N PRO A 39 15.32 4.35 26.90
CA PRO A 39 16.36 3.81 27.78
C PRO A 39 15.87 2.68 28.70
N ASN A 40 14.56 2.60 28.94
CA ASN A 40 13.96 1.67 29.90
C ASN A 40 13.48 0.36 29.28
N MET A 41 13.69 0.17 27.97
CA MET A 41 13.16 -0.96 27.23
C MET A 41 14.31 -1.71 26.58
N GLU A 42 15.07 -2.46 27.38
CA GLU A 42 16.15 -3.32 26.87
C GLU A 42 15.59 -4.70 26.49
N LEU A 43 15.71 -5.05 25.21
CA LEU A 43 15.47 -6.39 24.71
C LEU A 43 16.84 -6.97 24.38
N ASN A 44 17.19 -8.08 25.02
CA ASN A 44 18.40 -8.82 24.69
C ASN A 44 18.18 -9.59 23.38
N LEU A 45 18.28 -8.89 22.26
CA LEU A 45 18.19 -9.47 20.93
C LEU A 45 19.54 -10.05 20.50
N PRO A 46 19.55 -11.16 19.75
CA PRO A 46 20.80 -11.69 19.22
C PRO A 46 21.40 -10.72 18.22
N GLU A 47 22.71 -10.49 18.32
CA GLU A 47 23.45 -9.68 17.36
C GLU A 47 23.50 -10.38 16.00
N LEU A 48 22.98 -9.71 14.97
CA LEU A 48 23.02 -10.19 13.59
C LEU A 48 24.15 -9.50 12.81
N PRO A 49 24.75 -10.19 11.81
CA PRO A 49 25.77 -9.58 10.97
C PRO A 49 25.29 -8.30 10.28
N VAL A 50 26.08 -7.23 10.36
CA VAL A 50 25.78 -5.91 9.76
C VAL A 50 25.45 -6.00 8.26
N LEU A 51 26.12 -6.92 7.55
CA LEU A 51 25.87 -7.17 6.12
C LEU A 51 24.41 -7.53 5.85
N LEU A 52 23.76 -8.32 6.72
CA LEU A 52 22.35 -8.67 6.58
C LEU A 52 21.44 -7.45 6.71
N GLY A 53 21.77 -6.51 7.60
CA GLY A 53 21.05 -5.24 7.75
C GLY A 53 21.13 -4.37 6.50
N THR A 54 22.32 -4.24 5.92
CA THR A 54 22.52 -3.48 4.66
C THR A 54 21.77 -4.13 3.49
N VAL A 55 21.81 -5.46 3.38
CA VAL A 55 21.08 -6.21 2.35
C VAL A 55 19.57 -6.03 2.54
N LEU A 56 19.07 -6.16 3.76
CA LEU A 56 17.64 -5.99 4.09
C LEU A 56 17.16 -4.57 3.73
N LEU A 57 17.91 -3.54 4.11
CA LEU A 57 17.58 -2.15 3.78
C LEU A 57 17.57 -1.92 2.26
N SER A 58 18.56 -2.46 1.56
CA SER A 58 18.64 -2.38 0.10
C SER A 58 17.44 -3.06 -0.57
N LEU A 59 17.02 -4.22 -0.05
CA LEU A 59 15.83 -4.92 -0.52
C LEU A 59 14.55 -4.13 -0.26
N VAL A 60 14.41 -3.52 0.92
CA VAL A 60 13.29 -2.63 1.25
C VAL A 60 13.18 -1.49 0.24
N ILE A 61 14.28 -0.81 -0.04
CA ILE A 61 14.33 0.29 -1.01
C ILE A 61 13.98 -0.22 -2.42
N ALA A 62 14.57 -1.34 -2.85
CA ALA A 62 14.29 -1.95 -4.13
C ALA A 62 12.80 -2.32 -4.28
N PHE A 63 12.19 -2.92 -3.24
CA PHE A 63 10.77 -3.28 -3.25
C PHE A 63 9.85 -2.06 -3.27
N LEU A 64 10.21 -0.96 -2.62
CA LEU A 64 9.47 0.31 -2.71
C LEU A 64 9.42 0.83 -4.14
N VAL A 65 10.55 0.82 -4.85
CA VAL A 65 10.62 1.24 -6.25
C VAL A 65 9.87 0.26 -7.16
N LEU A 66 10.09 -1.05 -6.98
CA LEU A 66 9.46 -2.09 -7.78
C LEU A 66 7.94 -2.12 -7.63
N GLN A 67 7.39 -1.93 -6.43
CA GLN A 67 5.93 -1.89 -6.26
C GLN A 67 5.34 -0.71 -7.04
N TRP A 68 5.99 0.47 -6.94
CA TRP A 68 5.53 1.67 -7.61
C TRP A 68 5.52 1.48 -9.12
N PHE A 69 6.61 0.94 -9.67
CA PHE A 69 6.74 0.68 -11.10
C PHE A 69 5.71 -0.33 -11.60
N ASN A 70 5.56 -1.46 -10.89
CA ASN A 70 4.58 -2.50 -11.22
C ASN A 70 3.14 -1.96 -11.26
N PHE A 71 2.78 -1.14 -10.28
CA PHE A 71 1.45 -0.53 -10.23
C PHE A 71 1.23 0.41 -11.42
N HIS A 72 2.17 1.32 -11.72
CA HIS A 72 2.03 2.27 -12.82
C HIS A 72 1.98 1.58 -14.18
N GLN A 73 2.80 0.54 -14.38
CA GLN A 73 2.74 -0.31 -15.56
C GLN A 73 1.40 -1.03 -15.70
N GLY A 74 0.90 -1.62 -14.61
CA GLY A 74 -0.39 -2.30 -14.57
C GLY A 74 -1.54 -1.36 -14.95
N ILE A 75 -1.59 -0.17 -14.33
CA ILE A 75 -2.61 0.84 -14.65
C ILE A 75 -2.50 1.29 -16.11
N LYS A 76 -1.29 1.48 -16.64
CA LYS A 76 -1.09 1.84 -18.05
C LYS A 76 -1.66 0.77 -19.00
N LYS A 77 -1.55 -0.52 -18.64
CA LYS A 77 -2.13 -1.63 -19.41
C LYS A 77 -3.66 -1.61 -19.35
N VAL A 78 -4.25 -1.49 -18.16
CA VAL A 78 -5.72 -1.44 -17.97
C VAL A 78 -6.34 -0.24 -18.69
N ARG A 79 -5.66 0.91 -18.68
CA ARG A 79 -6.13 2.11 -19.38
C ARG A 79 -6.17 1.95 -20.89
N LYS A 80 -5.28 1.16 -21.47
CA LYS A 80 -5.18 0.96 -22.92
C LYS A 80 -6.05 -0.20 -23.42
N SER A 81 -6.60 -1.03 -22.54
CA SER A 81 -7.44 -2.15 -22.94
C SER A 81 -8.85 -1.70 -23.27
N GLU A 82 -9.40 -2.25 -24.36
CA GLU A 82 -10.79 -2.10 -24.81
C GLU A 82 -11.70 -3.07 -24.06
N ILE A 83 -11.72 -2.96 -22.73
CA ILE A 83 -12.58 -3.77 -21.84
C ILE A 83 -13.64 -2.89 -21.18
N SER A 84 -14.66 -3.54 -20.62
CA SER A 84 -15.76 -2.87 -19.92
C SER A 84 -15.29 -2.10 -18.68
N LEU A 85 -16.06 -1.10 -18.24
CA LEU A 85 -15.76 -0.33 -17.03
C LEU A 85 -15.62 -1.22 -15.79
N GLU A 86 -16.53 -2.19 -15.62
CA GLU A 86 -16.50 -3.12 -14.48
C GLU A 86 -15.18 -3.89 -14.44
N GLU A 87 -14.74 -4.40 -15.60
CA GLU A 87 -13.48 -5.13 -15.69
C GLU A 87 -12.26 -4.22 -15.45
N LYS A 88 -12.31 -2.94 -15.89
CA LYS A 88 -11.25 -1.97 -15.56
C LYS A 88 -11.15 -1.73 -14.05
N VAL A 89 -12.29 -1.61 -13.37
CA VAL A 89 -12.34 -1.42 -11.91
C VAL A 89 -11.87 -2.67 -11.17
N ASP A 90 -12.21 -3.86 -11.64
CA ASP A 90 -11.73 -5.11 -11.05
C ASP A 90 -10.21 -5.23 -11.19
N ARG A 91 -9.66 -4.99 -12.39
CA ARG A 91 -8.20 -5.01 -12.60
C ARG A 91 -7.50 -3.92 -11.78
N TYR A 92 -8.09 -2.74 -11.66
CA TYR A 92 -7.60 -1.69 -10.76
C TYR A 92 -7.55 -2.17 -9.31
N SER A 93 -8.61 -2.83 -8.85
CA SER A 93 -8.73 -3.33 -7.48
C SER A 93 -7.68 -4.40 -7.19
N VAL A 94 -7.46 -5.33 -8.13
CA VAL A 94 -6.40 -6.35 -8.02
C VAL A 94 -5.01 -5.71 -7.95
N LEU A 95 -4.70 -4.76 -8.84
CA LEU A 95 -3.41 -4.06 -8.83
C LEU A 95 -3.19 -3.26 -7.54
N THR A 96 -4.25 -2.64 -7.03
CA THR A 96 -4.23 -1.90 -5.76
C THR A 96 -3.94 -2.86 -4.60
N MET A 97 -4.67 -3.98 -4.51
CA MET A 97 -4.42 -4.99 -3.49
C MET A 97 -3.00 -5.54 -3.54
N GLN A 98 -2.49 -5.88 -4.72
CA GLN A 98 -1.10 -6.34 -4.88
C GLN A 98 -0.08 -5.31 -4.39
N ARG A 99 -0.32 -4.02 -4.67
CA ARG A 99 0.52 -2.93 -4.15
C ARG A 99 0.47 -2.86 -2.62
N PHE A 100 -0.71 -2.95 -2.01
CA PHE A 100 -0.85 -2.87 -0.56
C PHE A 100 -0.29 -4.09 0.17
N TYR A 101 -0.35 -5.29 -0.40
CA TYR A 101 0.37 -6.45 0.14
C TYR A 101 1.89 -6.23 0.16
N LYS A 102 2.46 -5.68 -0.93
CA LYS A 102 3.89 -5.35 -0.96
C LYS A 102 4.24 -4.32 0.11
N LEU A 103 3.46 -3.24 0.22
CA LEU A 103 3.66 -2.20 1.23
C LEU A 103 3.52 -2.73 2.66
N PHE A 104 2.59 -3.67 2.89
CA PHE A 104 2.43 -4.36 4.17
C PHE A 104 3.71 -5.11 4.56
N PHE A 105 4.25 -5.95 3.67
CA PHE A 105 5.48 -6.68 3.95
C PHE A 105 6.70 -5.76 4.09
N ILE A 106 6.78 -4.70 3.28
CA ILE A 106 7.82 -3.68 3.42
C ILE A 106 7.74 -3.00 4.80
N GLY A 107 6.53 -2.68 5.27
CA GLY A 107 6.32 -2.09 6.59
C GLY A 107 6.83 -2.98 7.72
N PHE A 108 6.52 -4.27 7.68
CA PHE A 108 7.06 -5.24 8.64
C PHE A 108 8.57 -5.42 8.52
N ALA A 109 9.11 -5.45 7.30
CA ALA A 109 10.56 -5.52 7.08
C ALA A 109 11.29 -4.30 7.64
N CYS A 110 10.69 -3.11 7.57
CA CYS A 110 11.22 -1.91 8.23
C CYS A 110 11.18 -2.04 9.75
N ALA A 111 10.09 -2.55 10.33
CA ALA A 111 9.98 -2.78 11.77
C ALA A 111 11.03 -3.78 12.28
N ILE A 112 11.19 -4.91 11.58
CA ILE A 112 12.20 -5.93 11.89
C ILE A 112 13.61 -5.34 11.73
N GLY A 113 13.88 -4.64 10.63
CA GLY A 113 15.17 -4.00 10.39
C GLY A 113 15.52 -2.95 11.45
N LEU A 114 14.54 -2.16 11.89
CA LEU A 114 14.74 -1.20 12.97
C LEU A 114 15.04 -1.92 14.29
N LEU A 115 14.29 -2.98 14.61
CA LEU A 115 14.41 -3.72 15.86
C LEU A 115 15.78 -4.41 16.04
N PHE A 116 16.39 -4.92 14.96
CA PHE A 116 17.65 -5.67 15.05
C PHE A 116 18.92 -4.86 14.77
N TYR A 117 18.80 -3.70 14.10
CA TYR A 117 19.95 -2.95 13.62
C TYR A 117 19.98 -1.48 14.08
N ASP A 118 18.93 -0.99 14.76
CA ASP A 118 18.80 0.39 15.27
C ASP A 118 19.13 1.48 14.25
N SER A 119 18.94 1.16 12.97
CA SER A 119 19.38 2.01 11.87
C SER A 119 18.28 3.00 11.49
N ALA A 120 18.64 4.29 11.48
CA ALA A 120 17.78 5.37 10.99
C ALA A 120 17.29 5.14 9.54
N GLY A 121 18.02 4.35 8.74
CA GLY A 121 17.63 3.98 7.39
C GLY A 121 16.26 3.28 7.34
N PHE A 122 15.97 2.38 8.28
CA PHE A 122 14.68 1.69 8.35
C PHE A 122 13.54 2.62 8.77
N THR A 123 13.83 3.61 9.62
CA THR A 123 12.85 4.65 9.99
C THR A 123 12.49 5.52 8.80
N ILE A 124 13.49 5.97 8.03
CA ILE A 124 13.26 6.76 6.81
C ILE A 124 12.48 5.93 5.78
N ALA A 125 12.88 4.67 5.55
CA ALA A 125 12.19 3.78 4.61
C ALA A 125 10.72 3.52 5.01
N TYR A 126 10.44 3.39 6.31
CA TYR A 126 9.07 3.26 6.80
C TYR A 126 8.25 4.53 6.58
N ALA A 127 8.83 5.71 6.83
CA ALA A 127 8.17 6.98 6.53
C ALA A 127 7.80 7.09 5.03
N VAL A 128 8.72 6.71 4.14
CA VAL A 128 8.45 6.63 2.69
C VAL A 128 7.34 5.61 2.37
N THR A 129 7.31 4.47 3.08
CA THR A 129 6.24 3.48 2.96
C THR A 129 4.87 4.10 3.30
N LEU A 130 4.78 4.87 4.39
CA LEU A 130 3.56 5.59 4.76
C LEU A 130 3.14 6.62 3.71
N VAL A 131 4.10 7.32 3.11
CA VAL A 131 3.82 8.23 1.97
C VAL A 131 3.20 7.44 0.82
N TYR A 132 3.76 6.29 0.44
CA TYR A 132 3.18 5.46 -0.62
C TYR A 132 1.80 4.89 -0.27
N VAL A 133 1.56 4.57 0.99
CA VAL A 133 0.26 4.12 1.47
C VAL A 133 -0.77 5.25 1.39
N SER A 134 -0.43 6.44 1.88
CA SER A 134 -1.29 7.63 1.82
C SER A 134 -1.61 8.00 0.37
N LEU A 135 -0.57 8.10 -0.46
CA LEU A 135 -0.68 8.26 -1.91
C LEU A 135 -1.16 7.00 -2.61
N GLY A 136 -1.61 5.94 -1.94
CA GLY A 136 -2.10 4.70 -2.53
C GLY A 136 -3.59 4.47 -2.34
N LYS A 137 -4.22 5.19 -1.40
CA LYS A 137 -5.61 4.98 -0.99
C LYS A 137 -6.57 4.95 -2.19
N PRO A 138 -7.42 3.92 -2.32
CA PRO A 138 -8.43 3.86 -3.36
C PRO A 138 -9.51 4.89 -3.07
N THR A 139 -9.77 5.79 -4.01
CA THR A 139 -10.89 6.73 -3.96
C THR A 139 -11.54 6.78 -5.34
N PRO A 140 -12.84 7.11 -5.45
CA PRO A 140 -13.50 7.22 -6.76
C PRO A 140 -12.81 8.22 -7.68
N ASP A 141 -12.40 9.38 -7.14
CA ASP A 141 -11.63 10.39 -7.87
C ASP A 141 -10.33 9.82 -8.44
N ARG A 142 -9.62 9.03 -7.64
CA ARG A 142 -8.38 8.39 -8.07
C ARG A 142 -8.61 7.35 -9.16
N ILE A 143 -9.63 6.51 -9.01
CA ILE A 143 -10.00 5.50 -10.01
C ILE A 143 -10.28 6.20 -11.34
N ALA A 144 -11.12 7.23 -11.33
CA ALA A 144 -11.46 8.02 -12.51
C ALA A 144 -10.22 8.65 -13.16
N LYS A 145 -9.33 9.26 -12.37
CA LYS A 145 -8.08 9.90 -12.87
C LYS A 145 -7.09 8.89 -13.44
N LEU A 146 -6.83 7.79 -12.73
CA LEU A 146 -5.84 6.79 -13.14
C LEU A 146 -6.27 6.01 -14.39
N LEU A 147 -7.55 5.67 -14.48
CA LEU A 147 -8.12 4.99 -15.63
C LEU A 147 -8.52 5.95 -16.77
N ARG A 148 -8.42 7.27 -16.55
CA ARG A 148 -8.82 8.33 -17.51
C ARG A 148 -10.26 8.16 -18.02
N LEU A 149 -11.18 7.85 -17.12
CA LEU A 149 -12.60 7.68 -17.44
C LEU A 149 -13.22 9.02 -17.87
N LYS A 150 -14.19 8.97 -18.79
CA LYS A 150 -14.87 10.14 -19.35
C LYS A 150 -16.39 9.90 -19.41
N GLY A 151 -17.16 10.98 -19.44
CA GLY A 151 -18.62 10.94 -19.57
C GLY A 151 -19.28 10.05 -18.52
N GLU A 152 -20.22 9.22 -18.96
CA GLU A 152 -21.03 8.35 -18.10
C GLU A 152 -20.20 7.40 -17.23
N GLU A 153 -19.07 6.87 -17.72
CA GLU A 153 -18.20 5.98 -16.93
C GLU A 153 -17.65 6.69 -15.69
N LYS A 154 -17.30 7.98 -15.85
CA LYS A 154 -16.80 8.80 -14.76
C LYS A 154 -17.89 9.00 -13.73
N ASP A 155 -19.09 9.39 -14.17
CA ASP A 155 -20.22 9.70 -13.29
C ASP A 155 -20.66 8.46 -12.48
N LEU A 156 -20.66 7.28 -13.11
CA LEU A 156 -20.91 6.01 -12.44
C LEU A 156 -19.90 5.72 -11.31
N ILE A 157 -18.62 6.02 -11.50
CA ILE A 157 -17.60 5.85 -10.45
C ILE A 157 -17.81 6.84 -9.30
N TYR A 158 -18.12 8.11 -9.58
CA TYR A 158 -18.38 9.09 -8.51
C TYR A 158 -19.64 8.74 -7.70
N ALA A 159 -20.66 8.15 -8.34
CA ALA A 159 -21.88 7.69 -7.67
C ALA A 159 -21.62 6.59 -6.62
N ILE A 160 -20.45 5.92 -6.64
CA ILE A 160 -20.06 4.93 -5.62
C ILE A 160 -20.00 5.56 -4.21
N ASN A 161 -19.53 6.80 -4.10
CA ASN A 161 -19.33 7.47 -2.80
C ASN A 161 -20.54 8.25 -2.30
N GLN A 162 -21.58 8.41 -3.12
CA GLN A 162 -22.80 9.07 -2.69
C GLN A 162 -23.52 8.16 -1.68
N ARG A 163 -23.67 8.69 -0.45
CA ARG A 163 -24.51 8.09 0.59
C ARG A 163 -25.96 8.19 0.12
N GLU A 164 -26.68 7.06 0.20
CA GLU A 164 -28.14 7.07 0.13
C GLU A 164 -28.71 7.80 1.34
#